data_AF-A0AA39VSK0-F1
#
_entry.id   AF-A0AA39VSK0-F1
#
_cell.length_a   1.000
_cell.length_b   1.000
_cell.length_c   1.000
_cell.angle_alpha   90.00
_cell.angle_beta   90.00
_cell.angle_gamma   90.00
#
_symmetry.space_group_name_H-M   'P 1'
#
loop_
_entity.id
_entity.type
_entity.pdbx_description
1 polymer ?
#
loop_
_entity_poly.entity_id
_entity_poly.type
_entity_poly.pdbx_seq_one_letter_code
_entity_poly.pdbx_strand_id
1 'polypeptide(L)'
;MYPQRHGLCSLTLLQQVLEGGAEEVIAAMHGLNSVGLHVTAFTTRTSLDSTTTITTTMLNTATNDTLFIFNLFVVLLCNIGMLDSQPEEIDNLERKRMQLEVELHALEKEKDKASKARLVEVRKELDDLRDKLQPLMMKYRKEKERIDELRRLKQKREELLIAADEAERRYDLARVADLRFGAIQEVGSAIAQLEGNTDENLMLTETVGPEQIAEVVGRWTGIPVTRLGQNDKERLIGLAERLHKRVVGQDDAVNAVAEAVLRSRAGLGRPQQPTGSFLFLGPTGVGKTKLAKALAEQLFDDENLLVRIDMSEYMEQHSVSRLIGAPPGYVGHEEGGQLAEAVRRRPYSVILFDEVEKAHIAVFNTLLQVLDDGRRTDGQGRTVDFTNTVIIMTSNLGAEHLLSGLMGKVSMQVARDKVMQEVN
;
A
#
# COMPACT_ATOMS: atom_id res chain seq x y z
N MET A 1 -15.72 40.81 1.60
CA MET A 1 -16.76 40.28 2.52
C MET A 1 -17.12 38.89 2.03
N TYR A 2 -16.34 37.88 2.42
CA TYR A 2 -16.65 36.47 2.17
C TYR A 2 -17.61 36.00 3.27
N PRO A 3 -18.81 35.46 2.98
CA PRO A 3 -19.69 35.01 4.04
C PRO A 3 -19.17 33.69 4.61
N GLN A 4 -18.82 33.74 5.89
CA GLN A 4 -18.56 32.60 6.75
C GLN A 4 -19.84 31.77 6.95
N ARG A 5 -20.09 30.73 6.14
CA ARG A 5 -21.14 29.71 6.42
C ARG A 5 -20.86 28.32 5.81
N HIS A 6 -19.61 27.82 5.87
CA HIS A 6 -19.32 26.44 5.45
C HIS A 6 -18.55 25.58 6.48
N GLY A 7 -18.37 26.06 7.71
CA GLY A 7 -17.60 25.36 8.76
C GLY A 7 -18.36 24.35 9.62
N LEU A 8 -19.65 24.07 9.35
CA LEU A 8 -20.49 23.24 10.23
C LEU A 8 -20.76 21.82 9.70
N CYS A 9 -20.61 21.55 8.40
CA CYS A 9 -20.72 20.17 7.87
C CYS A 9 -19.42 19.36 7.97
N SER A 10 -18.27 19.99 8.23
CA SER A 10 -16.99 19.29 8.30
C SER A 10 -16.78 18.54 9.62
N LEU A 11 -17.28 19.05 10.74
CA LEU A 11 -17.05 18.49 12.08
C LEU A 11 -17.93 17.28 12.41
N THR A 12 -19.20 17.29 11.98
CA THR A 12 -20.14 16.19 12.27
C THR A 12 -19.84 14.94 11.45
N LEU A 13 -19.35 15.12 10.21
CA LEU A 13 -18.88 14.03 9.34
C LEU A 13 -17.49 13.51 9.73
N LEU A 14 -16.59 14.38 10.22
CA LEU A 14 -15.32 13.94 10.84
C LEU A 14 -15.59 12.99 12.00
N GLN A 15 -16.65 13.24 12.77
CA GLN A 15 -17.02 12.39 13.90
C GLN A 15 -17.60 11.02 13.47
N GLN A 16 -18.40 10.96 12.39
CA GLN A 16 -18.86 9.68 11.81
C GLN A 16 -17.73 8.87 11.16
N VAL A 17 -16.74 9.55 10.56
CA VAL A 17 -15.57 8.92 9.96
C VAL A 17 -14.63 8.39 11.06
N LEU A 18 -14.45 9.11 12.17
CA LEU A 18 -13.55 8.67 13.26
C LEU A 18 -14.03 7.43 14.04
N GLU A 19 -15.31 7.06 13.95
CA GLU A 19 -15.89 5.95 14.71
C GLU A 19 -16.26 4.71 13.87
N GLY A 20 -16.16 4.80 12.53
CA GLY A 20 -16.74 3.81 11.62
C GLY A 20 -15.81 2.73 11.06
N GLY A 21 -16.42 1.63 10.57
CA GLY A 21 -15.83 0.54 9.78
C GLY A 21 -15.33 0.97 8.40
N ALA A 22 -14.45 0.20 7.74
CA ALA A 22 -14.01 0.48 6.36
C ALA A 22 -15.18 0.71 5.37
N GLU A 23 -16.30 -0.01 5.53
CA GLU A 23 -17.52 0.17 4.75
C GLU A 23 -18.25 1.51 5.01
N GLU A 24 -18.21 2.02 6.24
CA GLU A 24 -18.83 3.31 6.60
C GLU A 24 -17.99 4.48 6.08
N VAL A 25 -16.66 4.31 6.05
CA VAL A 25 -15.74 5.24 5.39
C VAL A 25 -15.98 5.26 3.88
N ILE A 26 -16.18 4.09 3.25
CA ILE A 26 -16.56 3.99 1.83
C ILE A 26 -17.86 4.77 1.56
N ALA A 27 -18.89 4.57 2.39
CA ALA A 27 -20.16 5.27 2.24
C ALA A 27 -20.00 6.80 2.42
N ALA A 28 -19.21 7.23 3.40
CA ALA A 28 -18.90 8.64 3.62
C ALA A 28 -18.09 9.26 2.47
N MET A 29 -17.12 8.53 1.91
CA MET A 29 -16.31 8.96 0.77
C MET A 29 -17.13 9.02 -0.53
N HIS A 30 -18.04 8.07 -0.76
CA HIS A 30 -19.01 8.17 -1.84
C HIS A 30 -19.91 9.39 -1.69
N GLY A 31 -20.35 9.69 -0.46
CA GLY A 31 -21.06 10.93 -0.13
C GLY A 31 -20.25 12.17 -0.48
N LEU A 32 -18.97 12.24 -0.08
CA LEU A 32 -18.11 13.39 -0.37
C LEU A 32 -17.81 13.58 -1.86
N ASN A 33 -17.64 12.49 -2.62
CA ASN A 33 -17.47 12.53 -4.07
C ASN A 33 -18.75 13.02 -4.78
N SER A 34 -19.93 12.74 -4.21
CA SER A 34 -21.20 13.29 -4.71
C SER A 34 -21.40 14.77 -4.39
N VAL A 35 -20.81 15.27 -3.29
CA VAL A 35 -20.97 16.67 -2.84
C VAL A 35 -19.89 17.62 -3.41
N GLY A 36 -18.91 17.10 -4.18
CA GLY A 36 -17.94 17.92 -4.90
C GLY A 36 -17.14 18.89 -4.01
N LEU A 37 -16.82 18.48 -2.77
CA LEU A 37 -16.17 19.36 -1.81
C LEU A 37 -14.73 19.69 -2.25
N HIS A 38 -14.57 20.85 -2.87
CA HIS A 38 -13.33 21.62 -3.10
C HIS A 38 -12.16 21.00 -3.88
N VAL A 39 -12.19 19.73 -4.29
CA VAL A 39 -11.12 19.14 -5.11
C VAL A 39 -11.60 18.84 -6.52
N THR A 40 -10.87 19.38 -7.49
CA THR A 40 -11.12 19.46 -8.93
C THR A 40 -11.07 18.12 -9.68
N ALA A 41 -11.27 16.98 -9.02
CA ALA A 41 -11.25 15.68 -9.68
C ALA A 41 -12.15 14.61 -9.07
N PHE A 42 -12.72 13.83 -9.98
CA PHE A 42 -13.68 12.78 -9.69
C PHE A 42 -12.97 11.42 -9.64
N THR A 43 -13.12 10.73 -8.52
CA THR A 43 -12.67 9.33 -8.38
C THR A 43 -13.75 8.39 -8.90
N THR A 44 -13.37 7.36 -9.65
CA THR A 44 -14.32 6.32 -10.08
C THR A 44 -14.69 5.42 -8.92
N ARG A 45 -15.87 4.79 -8.96
CA ARG A 45 -16.28 3.79 -7.95
C ARG A 45 -15.24 2.68 -7.80
N THR A 46 -14.71 2.18 -8.92
CA THR A 46 -13.59 1.23 -8.98
C THR A 46 -12.32 1.72 -8.32
N SER A 47 -11.99 3.02 -8.41
CA SER A 47 -10.81 3.59 -7.74
C SER A 47 -11.00 3.77 -6.25
N LEU A 48 -12.21 4.07 -5.79
CA LEU A 48 -12.55 4.11 -4.37
C LEU A 48 -12.47 2.70 -3.79
N ASP A 49 -13.06 1.71 -4.46
CA ASP A 49 -13.00 0.30 -4.08
C ASP A 49 -11.55 -0.23 -4.07
N SER A 50 -10.73 0.18 -5.04
CA SER A 50 -9.31 -0.18 -5.10
C SER A 50 -8.49 0.53 -4.02
N THR A 51 -8.76 1.81 -3.74
CA THR A 51 -8.13 2.54 -2.64
C THR A 51 -8.43 1.85 -1.33
N THR A 52 -9.68 1.45 -1.12
CA THR A 52 -10.06 0.72 0.08
C THR A 52 -9.46 -0.66 0.12
N THR A 53 -9.47 -1.42 -0.98
CA THR A 53 -8.82 -2.74 -1.02
C THR A 53 -7.34 -2.62 -0.69
N ILE A 54 -6.64 -1.64 -1.25
CA ILE A 54 -5.22 -1.40 -0.97
C ILE A 54 -5.02 -0.93 0.47
N THR A 55 -5.83 0.00 0.99
CA THR A 55 -5.71 0.46 2.38
C THR A 55 -6.07 -0.63 3.38
N THR A 56 -7.18 -1.35 3.22
CA THR A 56 -7.58 -2.46 4.09
C THR A 56 -6.59 -3.63 4.00
N THR A 57 -6.05 -3.92 2.80
CA THR A 57 -5.04 -4.97 2.61
C THR A 57 -3.66 -4.55 3.12
N MET A 58 -3.37 -3.26 3.31
CA MET A 58 -2.09 -2.75 3.84
C MET A 58 -2.14 -2.21 5.28
N LEU A 59 -3.32 -1.93 5.84
CA LEU A 59 -3.51 -1.30 7.15
C LEU A 59 -4.41 -2.12 8.06
N ASN A 60 -4.31 -3.45 8.01
CA ASN A 60 -4.99 -4.32 8.98
C ASN A 60 -4.30 -4.26 10.37
N THR A 61 -4.03 -3.05 10.85
CA THR A 61 -3.80 -2.71 12.25
C THR A 61 -5.16 -2.42 12.87
N ALA A 62 -5.40 -2.90 14.09
CA ALA A 62 -6.68 -2.89 14.79
C ALA A 62 -7.23 -1.50 15.20
N THR A 63 -6.89 -0.45 14.46
CA THR A 63 -7.66 0.79 14.41
C THR A 63 -7.89 1.07 12.94
N ASN A 64 -9.16 1.22 12.55
CA ASN A 64 -9.50 2.02 11.37
C ASN A 64 -8.90 3.40 11.62
N ASP A 65 -7.64 3.61 11.26
CA ASP A 65 -7.02 4.92 11.30
C ASP A 65 -7.65 5.70 10.15
N THR A 66 -8.86 6.18 10.39
CA THR A 66 -9.64 6.92 9.41
C THR A 66 -8.96 8.22 9.02
N LEU A 67 -8.08 8.72 9.89
CA LEU A 67 -7.12 9.77 9.59
C LEU A 67 -6.12 9.38 8.50
N PHE A 68 -5.66 8.13 8.43
CA PHE A 68 -4.76 7.68 7.36
C PHE A 68 -5.51 7.50 6.03
N ILE A 69 -6.70 6.89 6.06
CA ILE A 69 -7.55 6.78 4.86
C ILE A 69 -7.92 8.18 4.33
N PHE A 70 -8.27 9.10 5.24
CA PHE A 70 -8.56 10.48 4.89
C PHE A 70 -7.33 11.23 4.36
N ASN A 71 -6.17 11.11 5.00
CA ASN A 71 -4.92 11.74 4.53
C ASN A 71 -4.47 11.16 3.18
N LEU A 72 -4.58 9.85 2.99
CA LEU A 72 -4.27 9.21 1.71
C LEU A 72 -5.23 9.71 0.63
N PHE A 73 -6.52 9.83 0.93
CA PHE A 73 -7.49 10.40 0.01
C PHE A 73 -7.19 11.86 -0.32
N VAL A 74 -6.90 12.69 0.68
CA VAL A 74 -6.50 14.10 0.49
C VAL A 74 -5.24 14.21 -0.37
N VAL A 75 -4.27 13.30 -0.19
CA VAL A 75 -3.05 13.31 -1.00
C VAL A 75 -3.28 12.76 -2.40
N LEU A 76 -4.13 11.75 -2.57
CA LEU A 76 -4.61 11.33 -3.89
C LEU A 76 -5.22 12.52 -4.62
N LEU A 77 -6.12 13.23 -3.95
CA LEU A 77 -6.79 14.43 -4.44
C LEU A 77 -5.81 15.57 -4.76
N CYS A 78 -4.79 15.80 -3.92
CA CYS A 78 -3.73 16.76 -4.19
C CYS A 78 -2.83 16.36 -5.37
N ASN A 79 -2.53 15.07 -5.54
CA ASN A 79 -1.78 14.58 -6.69
C ASN A 79 -2.58 14.73 -7.99
N ILE A 80 -3.92 14.71 -7.91
CA ILE A 80 -4.74 15.09 -9.07
C ILE A 80 -4.64 16.60 -9.34
N GLY A 81 -4.44 17.45 -8.33
CA GLY A 81 -4.06 18.84 -8.56
C GLY A 81 -2.75 18.99 -9.35
N MET A 82 -1.83 18.01 -9.26
CA MET A 82 -0.67 17.91 -10.15
C MET A 82 -1.01 17.42 -11.56
N LEU A 83 -2.18 16.80 -11.82
CA LEU A 83 -2.63 16.45 -13.17
C LEU A 83 -3.08 17.68 -13.99
N ASP A 84 -3.23 18.86 -13.38
CA ASP A 84 -3.33 20.13 -14.12
C ASP A 84 -1.97 20.58 -14.71
N SER A 85 -0.87 19.87 -14.39
CA SER A 85 0.44 20.12 -14.99
C SER A 85 0.56 19.51 -16.39
N GLN A 86 1.38 20.14 -17.24
CA GLN A 86 1.62 19.63 -18.59
C GLN A 86 2.25 18.22 -18.51
N PRO A 87 1.91 17.31 -19.45
CA PRO A 87 2.55 16.01 -19.56
C PRO A 87 4.08 16.13 -19.57
N GLU A 88 4.75 15.20 -18.89
CA GLU A 88 6.21 15.22 -18.71
C GLU A 88 6.96 15.29 -20.06
N GLU A 89 6.44 14.62 -21.09
CA GLU A 89 6.99 14.68 -22.45
C GLU A 89 6.97 16.10 -23.03
N ILE A 90 5.87 16.84 -22.85
CA ILE A 90 5.75 18.23 -23.33
C ILE A 90 6.67 19.14 -22.54
N ASP A 91 6.68 19.03 -21.20
CA ASP A 91 7.49 19.87 -20.33
C ASP A 91 9.01 19.68 -20.59
N ASN A 92 9.46 18.43 -20.80
CA ASN A 92 10.84 18.13 -21.16
C ASN A 92 11.23 18.72 -22.53
N LEU A 93 10.34 18.65 -23.52
CA LEU A 93 10.57 19.24 -24.84
C LEU A 93 10.56 20.78 -24.79
N GLU A 94 9.68 21.40 -24.01
CA GLU A 94 9.64 22.86 -23.83
C GLU A 94 10.87 23.38 -23.08
N ARG A 95 11.31 22.68 -22.02
CA ARG A 95 12.57 23.00 -21.33
C ARG A 95 13.76 22.95 -22.29
N LYS A 96 13.83 21.93 -23.15
CA LYS A 96 14.88 21.81 -24.15
C LYS A 96 14.80 22.90 -25.23
N ARG A 97 13.60 23.25 -25.69
CA ARG A 97 13.38 24.37 -26.63
C ARG A 97 13.90 25.68 -26.03
N MET A 98 13.54 25.95 -24.77
CA MET A 98 13.98 27.17 -24.07
C MET A 98 15.50 27.25 -23.94
N GLN A 99 16.18 26.14 -23.62
CA GLN A 99 17.65 26.09 -23.56
C GLN A 99 18.28 26.44 -24.91
N LEU A 100 17.78 25.85 -25.99
CA LEU A 100 18.27 26.11 -27.35
C LEU A 100 17.94 27.53 -27.83
N GLU A 101 16.81 28.11 -27.44
CA GLU A 101 16.48 29.51 -27.72
C GLU A 101 17.46 30.46 -27.01
N VAL A 102 17.82 30.20 -25.75
CA VAL A 102 18.83 30.99 -25.03
C VAL A 102 20.20 30.85 -25.70
N GLU A 103 20.58 29.62 -26.07
CA GLU A 103 21.82 29.35 -26.82
C GLU A 103 21.84 30.10 -28.16
N LEU A 104 20.73 30.11 -28.90
CA LEU A 104 20.58 30.84 -30.16
C LEU A 104 20.85 32.34 -29.97
N HIS A 105 20.22 32.98 -28.98
CA HIS A 105 20.40 34.41 -28.70
C HIS A 105 21.81 34.77 -28.24
N ALA A 106 22.52 33.83 -27.60
CA ALA A 106 23.92 34.00 -27.24
C ALA A 106 24.82 33.92 -28.48
N LEU A 107 24.64 32.89 -29.32
CA LEU A 107 25.42 32.65 -30.53
C LEU A 107 25.22 33.73 -31.60
N GLU A 108 24.05 34.36 -31.68
CA GLU A 108 23.78 35.47 -32.60
C GLU A 108 24.64 36.72 -32.34
N LYS A 109 25.17 36.87 -31.12
CA LYS A 109 26.06 37.98 -30.74
C LYS A 109 27.53 37.69 -31.06
N GLU A 110 27.88 36.44 -31.32
CA GLU A 110 29.25 35.99 -31.59
C GLU A 110 29.58 36.03 -33.09
N LYS A 111 30.86 36.23 -33.42
CA LYS A 111 31.30 36.47 -34.82
C LYS A 111 32.27 35.42 -35.35
N ASP A 112 32.73 34.51 -34.51
CA ASP A 112 33.67 33.46 -34.89
C ASP A 112 33.02 32.39 -35.77
N LYS A 113 33.86 31.60 -36.44
CA LYS A 113 33.42 30.61 -37.43
C LYS A 113 32.75 29.39 -36.76
N ALA A 114 33.11 29.07 -35.52
CA ALA A 114 32.55 27.94 -34.79
C ALA A 114 31.13 28.25 -34.33
N SER A 115 30.90 29.45 -33.76
CA SER A 115 29.58 29.90 -33.32
C SER A 115 28.59 30.06 -34.47
N LYS A 116 29.05 30.46 -35.67
CA LYS A 116 28.21 30.44 -36.89
C LYS A 116 27.81 29.04 -37.34
N ALA A 117 28.69 28.05 -37.19
CA ALA A 117 28.36 26.65 -37.52
C ALA A 117 27.36 26.08 -36.51
N ARG A 118 27.60 26.30 -35.20
CA ARG A 118 26.68 25.88 -34.13
C ARG A 118 25.31 26.53 -34.25
N LEU A 119 25.24 27.80 -34.64
CA LEU A 119 23.98 28.52 -34.86
C LEU A 119 23.10 27.84 -35.92
N VAL A 120 23.69 27.30 -36.99
CA VAL A 120 22.93 26.54 -38.00
C VAL A 120 22.38 25.23 -37.44
N GLU A 121 23.17 24.53 -36.62
CA GLU A 121 22.74 23.31 -35.94
C GLU A 121 21.60 23.58 -34.95
N VAL A 122 21.75 24.58 -34.08
CA VAL A 122 20.75 24.96 -33.07
C VAL A 122 19.42 25.36 -33.73
N ARG A 123 19.45 26.08 -34.86
CA ARG A 123 18.24 26.40 -35.63
C ARG A 123 17.55 25.14 -36.14
N LYS A 124 18.31 24.18 -36.65
CA LYS A 124 17.76 22.91 -37.11
C LYS A 124 17.17 22.09 -35.95
N GLU A 125 17.85 22.04 -34.80
CA GLU A 125 17.33 21.37 -33.60
C GLU A 125 16.04 22.02 -33.08
N LEU A 126 15.93 23.35 -33.17
CA LEU A 126 14.70 24.09 -32.82
C LEU A 126 13.54 23.77 -33.78
N ASP A 127 13.80 23.70 -35.08
CA ASP A 127 12.79 23.30 -36.08
C ASP A 127 12.31 21.86 -35.83
N ASP A 128 13.23 20.92 -35.60
CA ASP A 128 12.91 19.53 -35.27
C ASP A 128 12.09 19.41 -33.97
N LEU A 129 12.39 20.23 -32.95
CA LEU A 129 11.61 20.29 -31.71
C LEU A 129 10.23 20.89 -31.93
N ARG A 130 10.10 21.91 -32.79
CA ARG A 130 8.83 22.54 -33.12
C ARG A 130 7.88 21.54 -33.78
N ASP A 131 8.38 20.76 -34.73
CA ASP A 131 7.60 19.75 -35.45
C ASP A 131 7.13 18.61 -34.53
N LYS A 132 7.87 18.31 -33.46
CA LYS A 132 7.46 17.35 -32.42
C LYS A 132 6.48 17.95 -31.40
N LEU A 133 6.69 19.19 -30.97
CA LEU A 133 5.86 19.86 -29.97
C LEU A 133 4.48 20.22 -30.51
N GLN A 134 4.38 20.68 -31.76
CA GLN A 134 3.12 21.13 -32.35
C GLN A 134 1.99 20.09 -32.28
N PRO A 135 2.16 18.81 -32.72
CA PRO A 135 1.11 17.81 -32.62
C PRO A 135 0.76 17.46 -31.17
N LEU A 136 1.76 17.37 -30.28
CA LEU A 136 1.53 17.07 -28.87
C LEU A 136 0.74 18.17 -28.16
N MET A 137 1.09 19.44 -28.39
CA MET A 137 0.38 20.59 -27.84
C MET A 137 -1.06 20.69 -28.37
N MET A 138 -1.28 20.41 -29.65
CA MET A 138 -2.63 20.39 -30.23
C MET A 138 -3.51 19.33 -29.58
N LYS A 139 -2.96 18.13 -29.38
CA LYS A 139 -3.66 17.03 -28.70
C LYS A 139 -3.95 17.38 -27.23
N TYR A 140 -2.95 17.88 -26.50
CA TYR A 140 -3.11 18.35 -25.12
C TYR A 140 -4.18 19.44 -24.98
N ARG A 141 -4.19 20.46 -25.85
CA ARG A 141 -5.21 21.52 -25.81
C ARG A 141 -6.62 20.99 -26.05
N LYS A 142 -6.79 20.12 -27.05
CA LYS A 142 -8.08 19.49 -27.34
C LYS A 142 -8.58 18.65 -26.16
N GLU A 143 -7.70 17.86 -25.55
CA GLU A 143 -8.05 17.05 -24.37
C GLU A 143 -8.36 17.94 -23.15
N LYS A 144 -7.59 19.01 -22.93
CA LYS A 144 -7.84 19.96 -21.85
C LYS A 144 -9.17 20.69 -21.99
N GLU A 145 -9.49 21.20 -23.19
CA GLU A 145 -10.77 21.86 -23.46
C GLU A 145 -11.95 20.91 -23.20
N ARG A 146 -11.83 19.65 -23.61
CA ARG A 146 -12.84 18.61 -23.33
C ARG A 146 -13.00 18.37 -21.83
N ILE A 147 -11.91 18.27 -21.08
CA ILE A 147 -11.94 18.07 -19.62
C ILE A 147 -12.55 19.29 -18.93
N ASP A 148 -12.19 20.51 -19.34
CA ASP A 148 -12.74 21.74 -18.78
C ASP A 148 -14.24 21.88 -19.05
N GLU A 149 -14.71 21.48 -20.24
CA GLU A 149 -16.13 21.43 -20.58
C GLU A 149 -16.88 20.38 -19.74
N LEU A 150 -16.31 19.18 -19.62
CA LEU A 150 -16.87 18.10 -18.80
C LEU A 150 -16.98 18.52 -17.33
N ARG A 151 -15.95 19.16 -16.76
CA ARG A 151 -15.95 19.73 -15.41
C ARG A 151 -17.08 20.74 -15.24
N ARG A 152 -17.25 21.67 -16.18
CA ARG A 152 -18.32 22.68 -16.15
C ARG A 152 -19.71 22.05 -16.16
N LEU A 153 -19.93 21.03 -17.00
CA LEU A 153 -21.21 20.33 -17.08
C LEU A 153 -21.50 19.51 -15.81
N LYS A 154 -20.50 18.83 -15.26
CA LYS A 154 -20.64 18.10 -13.99
C LYS A 154 -20.97 19.06 -12.84
N GLN A 155 -20.27 20.19 -12.73
CA GLN A 155 -20.60 21.24 -11.75
C GLN A 155 -22.03 21.75 -11.96
N LYS A 156 -22.44 21.96 -13.22
CA LYS A 156 -23.79 22.44 -13.50
C LYS A 156 -24.87 21.43 -13.10
N ARG A 157 -24.61 20.14 -13.32
CA ARG A 157 -25.51 19.06 -12.88
C ARG A 157 -25.68 19.06 -11.36
N GLU A 158 -24.60 19.27 -10.63
CA GLU A 158 -24.65 19.31 -9.16
C GLU A 158 -25.46 20.51 -8.65
N GLU A 159 -25.27 21.70 -9.22
CA GLU A 159 -26.10 22.87 -8.90
C GLU A 159 -27.59 22.60 -9.14
N LEU A 160 -27.93 21.89 -10.22
CA LEU A 160 -29.31 21.54 -10.55
C LEU A 160 -29.88 20.48 -9.59
N LEU A 161 -29.08 19.52 -9.14
CA LEU A 161 -29.47 18.52 -8.15
C LEU A 161 -29.76 19.17 -6.79
N ILE A 162 -28.90 20.07 -6.34
CA ILE A 162 -29.12 20.85 -5.10
C ILE A 162 -30.40 21.68 -5.22
N ALA A 163 -30.60 22.36 -6.36
CA ALA A 163 -31.81 23.14 -6.59
C ALA A 163 -33.09 22.28 -6.62
N ALA A 164 -32.99 21.04 -7.10
CA ALA A 164 -34.10 20.09 -7.10
C ALA A 164 -34.43 19.61 -5.68
N ASP A 165 -33.41 19.28 -4.87
CA ASP A 165 -33.59 18.89 -3.46
C ASP A 165 -34.20 20.03 -2.64
N GLU A 166 -33.75 21.27 -2.86
CA GLU A 166 -34.37 22.43 -2.22
C GLU A 166 -35.85 22.64 -2.62
N ALA A 167 -36.18 22.43 -3.91
CA ALA A 167 -37.55 22.53 -4.38
C ALA A 167 -38.45 21.44 -3.78
N GLU A 168 -37.91 20.23 -3.63
CA GLU A 168 -38.57 19.09 -2.99
C GLU A 168 -38.87 19.36 -1.51
N ARG A 169 -37.89 19.90 -0.77
CA ARG A 169 -38.08 20.34 0.63
C ARG A 169 -39.14 21.43 0.79
N ARG A 170 -39.33 22.27 -0.23
CA ARG A 170 -40.35 23.33 -0.26
C ARG A 170 -41.70 22.84 -0.82
N TYR A 171 -41.84 21.56 -1.18
CA TYR A 171 -43.02 20.99 -1.84
C TYR A 171 -43.39 21.66 -3.18
N ASP A 172 -42.42 22.27 -3.87
CA ASP A 172 -42.62 22.84 -5.20
C ASP A 172 -42.47 21.76 -6.28
N LEU A 173 -43.52 20.95 -6.42
CA LEU A 173 -43.52 19.76 -7.30
C LEU A 173 -43.36 20.10 -8.78
N ALA A 174 -43.86 21.27 -9.22
CA ALA A 174 -43.71 21.71 -10.61
C ALA A 174 -42.23 21.96 -10.94
N ARG A 175 -41.52 22.69 -10.07
CA ARG A 175 -40.10 22.97 -10.25
C ARG A 175 -39.23 21.72 -10.16
N VAL A 176 -39.59 20.76 -9.30
CA VAL A 176 -38.88 19.45 -9.23
C VAL A 176 -39.00 18.70 -10.55
N ALA A 177 -40.20 18.68 -11.16
CA ALA A 177 -40.41 18.01 -12.44
C ALA A 177 -39.59 18.65 -13.56
N ASP A 178 -39.60 19.98 -13.66
CA ASP A 178 -38.83 20.74 -14.66
C ASP A 178 -37.32 20.49 -14.53
N LEU A 179 -36.80 20.45 -13.29
CA LEU A 179 -35.39 20.19 -13.03
C LEU A 179 -35.00 18.74 -13.32
N ARG A 180 -35.76 17.75 -12.81
CA ARG A 180 -35.41 16.32 -12.93
C ARG A 180 -35.58 15.79 -14.35
N PHE A 181 -36.64 16.17 -15.06
CA PHE A 181 -36.96 15.62 -16.39
C PHE A 181 -36.53 16.55 -17.54
N GLY A 182 -36.25 17.82 -17.27
CA GLY A 182 -35.68 18.75 -18.24
C GLY A 182 -34.17 18.91 -18.02
N ALA A 183 -33.81 19.93 -17.23
CA ALA A 183 -32.44 20.43 -17.14
C ALA A 183 -31.39 19.37 -16.72
N ILE A 184 -31.70 18.50 -15.75
CA ILE A 184 -30.76 17.46 -15.30
C ILE A 184 -30.55 16.39 -16.38
N GLN A 185 -31.60 16.01 -17.11
CA GLN A 185 -31.49 15.04 -18.21
C GLN A 185 -30.68 15.61 -19.38
N GLU A 186 -30.91 16.88 -19.75
CA GLU A 186 -30.16 17.54 -20.81
C GLU A 186 -28.66 17.58 -20.48
N VAL A 187 -28.29 18.05 -19.29
CA VAL A 187 -26.89 18.08 -18.85
C VAL A 187 -26.31 16.67 -18.73
N GLY A 188 -27.08 15.70 -18.26
CA GLY A 188 -26.69 14.29 -18.21
C GLY A 188 -26.39 13.70 -19.59
N SER A 189 -27.20 14.03 -20.59
CA SER A 189 -26.99 13.58 -21.96
C SER A 189 -25.73 14.20 -22.60
N ALA A 190 -25.47 15.48 -22.33
CA ALA A 190 -24.26 16.17 -22.79
C ALA A 190 -22.99 15.57 -22.16
N ILE A 191 -23.03 15.25 -20.86
CA ILE A 191 -21.94 14.54 -20.18
C ILE A 191 -21.70 13.18 -20.84
N ALA A 192 -22.75 12.39 -21.09
CA ALA A 192 -22.63 11.07 -21.70
C ALA A 192 -22.03 11.12 -23.12
N GLN A 193 -22.38 12.12 -23.92
CA GLN A 193 -21.78 12.34 -25.25
C GLN A 193 -20.29 12.69 -25.18
N LEU A 194 -19.90 13.53 -24.21
CA LEU A 194 -18.50 13.90 -23.99
C LEU A 194 -17.67 12.75 -23.42
N GLU A 195 -18.25 11.85 -22.63
CA GLU A 195 -17.57 10.65 -22.10
C GLU A 195 -17.46 9.53 -23.16
N GLY A 196 -18.47 9.38 -24.03
CA GLY A 196 -18.51 8.36 -25.08
C GLY A 196 -17.52 8.55 -26.23
N ASN A 197 -17.04 9.78 -26.47
CA ASN A 197 -16.06 10.11 -27.52
C ASN A 197 -14.59 9.88 -27.10
N THR A 198 -14.32 8.83 -26.33
CA THR A 198 -12.96 8.54 -25.82
C THR A 198 -12.17 7.65 -26.79
N ASP A 199 -11.16 8.22 -27.44
CA ASP A 199 -10.10 7.45 -28.12
C ASP A 199 -9.22 6.72 -27.08
N GLU A 200 -8.74 5.51 -27.40
CA GLU A 200 -7.92 4.66 -26.51
C GLU A 200 -6.56 5.26 -26.11
N ASN A 201 -6.13 6.38 -26.72
CA ASN A 201 -4.85 7.03 -26.49
C ASN A 201 -5.01 8.43 -25.85
N LEU A 202 -5.53 8.53 -24.63
CA LEU A 202 -5.60 9.78 -23.85
C LEU A 202 -4.23 10.17 -23.28
N MET A 203 -3.82 11.45 -23.37
CA MET A 203 -2.67 11.98 -22.61
C MET A 203 -3.07 12.42 -21.19
N LEU A 204 -4.29 12.93 -21.04
CA LEU A 204 -4.85 13.37 -19.77
C LEU A 204 -5.95 12.42 -19.33
N THR A 205 -5.89 11.99 -18.07
CA THR A 205 -6.93 11.19 -17.44
C THR A 205 -7.54 11.98 -16.28
N GLU A 206 -8.86 12.19 -16.30
CA GLU A 206 -9.58 12.84 -15.19
C GLU A 206 -9.77 11.87 -14.01
N THR A 207 -9.72 10.57 -14.28
CA THR A 207 -10.02 9.52 -13.33
C THR A 207 -8.74 8.90 -12.76
N VAL A 208 -8.64 8.86 -11.44
CA VAL A 208 -7.62 8.07 -10.77
C VAL A 208 -7.94 6.59 -10.93
N GLY A 209 -6.98 5.81 -11.40
CA GLY A 209 -7.02 4.36 -11.47
C GLY A 209 -6.31 3.69 -10.30
N PRO A 210 -6.49 2.37 -10.13
CA PRO A 210 -5.83 1.58 -9.08
C PRO A 210 -4.30 1.70 -9.09
N GLU A 211 -3.70 1.90 -10.27
CA GLU A 211 -2.24 1.99 -10.45
C GLU A 211 -1.65 3.27 -9.83
N GLN A 212 -2.33 4.40 -10.01
CA GLN A 212 -1.90 5.69 -9.43
C GLN A 212 -2.07 5.68 -7.91
N ILE A 213 -3.10 4.99 -7.41
CA ILE A 213 -3.27 4.77 -5.96
C ILE A 213 -2.13 3.92 -5.41
N ALA A 214 -1.82 2.81 -6.08
CA ALA A 214 -0.73 1.93 -5.72
C ALA A 214 0.62 2.66 -5.67
N GLU A 215 0.89 3.55 -6.61
CA GLU A 215 2.13 4.36 -6.61
C GLU A 215 2.23 5.29 -5.38
N VAL A 216 1.14 6.00 -5.05
CA VAL A 216 1.10 6.92 -3.90
C VAL A 216 1.26 6.16 -2.59
N VAL A 217 0.50 5.07 -2.42
CA VAL A 217 0.57 4.23 -1.23
C VAL A 217 1.96 3.62 -1.08
N GLY A 218 2.56 3.15 -2.18
CA GLY A 218 3.89 2.56 -2.13
C GLY A 218 4.98 3.55 -1.77
N ARG A 219 4.90 4.78 -2.27
CA ARG A 219 5.84 5.86 -1.91
C ARG A 219 5.74 6.23 -0.43
N TRP A 220 4.56 6.15 0.17
CA TRP A 220 4.32 6.47 1.58
C TRP A 220 4.67 5.34 2.54
N THR A 221 4.29 4.12 2.21
CA THR A 221 4.51 2.95 3.06
C THR A 221 5.90 2.34 2.89
N GLY A 222 6.57 2.65 1.78
CA GLY A 222 7.80 1.95 1.36
C GLY A 222 7.53 0.53 0.86
N ILE A 223 6.27 0.10 0.81
CA ILE A 223 5.86 -1.22 0.35
C ILE A 223 5.46 -1.09 -1.13
N PRO A 224 6.17 -1.72 -2.07
CA PRO A 224 5.79 -1.66 -3.48
C PRO A 224 4.41 -2.30 -3.68
N VAL A 225 3.39 -1.49 -3.96
CA VAL A 225 2.00 -1.92 -4.23
C VAL A 225 1.86 -2.47 -5.67
N THR A 226 2.98 -2.85 -6.29
CA THR A 226 3.02 -3.31 -7.67
C THR A 226 2.34 -4.67 -7.79
N ARG A 227 1.05 -4.65 -8.16
CA ARG A 227 0.26 -5.76 -8.74
C ARG A 227 -0.34 -6.79 -7.76
N LEU A 228 -1.21 -6.31 -6.87
CA LEU A 228 -2.01 -7.11 -5.92
C LEU A 228 -3.08 -8.07 -6.51
N GLY A 229 -2.88 -8.67 -7.69
CA GLY A 229 -3.89 -9.55 -8.30
C GLY A 229 -3.35 -10.81 -8.96
N GLN A 230 -2.51 -10.64 -9.98
CA GLN A 230 -2.03 -11.76 -10.80
C GLN A 230 -0.60 -12.18 -10.45
N ASN A 231 0.30 -11.21 -10.26
CA ASN A 231 1.70 -11.49 -9.91
C ASN A 231 1.84 -12.17 -8.54
N ASP A 232 1.02 -11.80 -7.56
CA ASP A 232 1.07 -12.40 -6.22
C ASP A 232 0.64 -13.87 -6.23
N LYS A 233 -0.28 -14.26 -7.12
CA LYS A 233 -0.69 -15.66 -7.27
C LYS A 233 0.43 -16.51 -7.86
N GLU A 234 1.11 -16.02 -8.90
CA GLU A 234 2.26 -16.69 -9.47
C GLU A 234 3.45 -16.73 -8.50
N ARG A 235 3.63 -15.66 -7.71
CA ARG A 235 4.54 -15.58 -6.55
C ARG A 235 4.16 -16.53 -5.40
N LEU A 236 2.88 -16.83 -5.29
CA LEU A 236 2.25 -17.89 -4.51
C LEU A 236 2.76 -19.29 -4.89
N ILE A 237 2.44 -19.66 -6.13
CA ILE A 237 2.50 -21.03 -6.64
C ILE A 237 3.94 -21.54 -6.71
N GLY A 238 4.88 -20.71 -7.17
CA GLY A 238 6.32 -21.07 -7.25
C GLY A 238 7.15 -20.67 -6.01
N LEU A 239 6.54 -20.49 -4.84
CA LEU A 239 7.25 -19.97 -3.64
C LEU A 239 8.45 -20.85 -3.27
N ALA A 240 8.29 -22.18 -3.27
CA ALA A 240 9.37 -23.12 -2.98
C ALA A 240 10.58 -22.95 -3.93
N GLU A 241 10.34 -22.88 -5.24
CA GLU A 241 11.38 -22.68 -6.25
C GLU A 241 12.13 -21.34 -6.04
N ARG A 242 11.40 -20.28 -5.67
CA ARG A 242 12.00 -18.98 -5.38
C ARG A 242 12.83 -18.99 -4.11
N LEU A 243 12.38 -19.67 -3.06
CA LEU A 243 13.18 -19.85 -1.84
C LEU A 243 14.47 -20.62 -2.13
N HIS A 244 14.42 -21.64 -2.99
CA HIS A 244 15.60 -22.42 -3.40
C HIS A 244 16.67 -21.61 -4.17
N LYS A 245 16.33 -20.43 -4.72
CA LYS A 245 17.34 -19.53 -5.28
C LYS A 245 18.35 -19.03 -4.24
N ARG A 246 17.95 -18.98 -2.96
CA ARG A 246 18.79 -18.50 -1.85
C ARG A 246 19.09 -19.58 -0.81
N VAL A 247 18.28 -20.63 -0.73
CA VAL A 247 18.40 -21.73 0.24
C VAL A 247 18.79 -23.01 -0.50
N VAL A 248 19.99 -23.50 -0.22
CA VAL A 248 20.51 -24.74 -0.84
C VAL A 248 20.12 -25.94 0.02
N GLY A 249 19.45 -26.91 -0.60
CA GLY A 249 18.89 -28.08 0.09
C GLY A 249 17.76 -27.70 1.05
N GLN A 250 17.61 -28.46 2.14
CA GLN A 250 16.51 -28.33 3.11
C GLN A 250 15.12 -28.46 2.44
N ASP A 251 15.01 -29.32 1.43
CA ASP A 251 13.84 -29.42 0.55
C ASP A 251 12.54 -29.63 1.35
N ASP A 252 12.57 -30.53 2.34
CA ASP A 252 11.44 -30.79 3.24
C ASP A 252 10.98 -29.52 3.99
N ALA A 253 11.92 -28.72 4.50
CA ALA A 253 11.62 -27.51 5.25
C ALA A 253 11.09 -26.39 4.33
N VAL A 254 11.70 -26.22 3.16
CA VAL A 254 11.28 -25.23 2.16
C VAL A 254 9.86 -25.55 1.67
N ASN A 255 9.58 -26.81 1.35
CA ASN A 255 8.26 -27.25 0.91
C ASN A 255 7.21 -27.09 2.01
N ALA A 256 7.51 -27.48 3.26
CA ALA A 256 6.59 -27.32 4.38
C ALA A 256 6.21 -25.85 4.64
N VAL A 257 7.19 -24.94 4.55
CA VAL A 257 6.96 -23.49 4.68
C VAL A 257 6.10 -22.98 3.53
N ALA A 258 6.47 -23.31 2.29
CA ALA A 258 5.75 -22.86 1.10
C ALA A 258 4.29 -23.31 1.09
N GLU A 259 4.02 -24.59 1.41
CA GLU A 259 2.67 -25.12 1.49
C GLU A 259 1.83 -24.47 2.58
N ALA A 260 2.40 -24.24 3.77
CA ALA A 260 1.68 -23.60 4.87
C ALA A 260 1.28 -22.15 4.54
N VAL A 261 2.20 -21.39 3.94
CA VAL A 261 1.92 -20.03 3.48
C VAL A 261 0.86 -20.04 2.37
N LEU A 262 0.96 -20.97 1.42
CA LEU A 262 -0.02 -21.11 0.34
C LEU A 262 -1.42 -21.44 0.88
N ARG A 263 -1.53 -22.37 1.84
CA ARG A 263 -2.80 -22.72 2.50
C ARG A 263 -3.43 -21.51 3.19
N SER A 264 -2.62 -20.73 3.91
CA SER A 264 -3.08 -19.54 4.61
C SER A 264 -3.60 -18.48 3.62
N ARG A 265 -2.83 -18.18 2.56
CA ARG A 265 -3.22 -17.23 1.51
C ARG A 265 -4.39 -17.68 0.65
N ALA A 266 -4.63 -18.99 0.54
CA ALA A 266 -5.81 -19.56 -0.11
C ALA A 266 -7.07 -19.51 0.76
N GLY A 267 -6.99 -18.99 2.00
CA GLY A 267 -8.12 -18.94 2.93
C GLY A 267 -8.51 -20.31 3.49
N LEU A 268 -7.62 -21.31 3.37
CA LEU A 268 -7.83 -22.66 3.90
C LEU A 268 -7.38 -22.80 5.37
N GLY A 269 -6.69 -21.78 5.89
CA GLY A 269 -6.29 -21.66 7.29
C GLY A 269 -7.32 -20.93 8.16
N ARG A 270 -7.02 -20.78 9.45
CA ARG A 270 -7.82 -19.96 10.36
C ARG A 270 -7.50 -18.48 10.12
N PRO A 271 -8.49 -17.61 9.82
CA PRO A 271 -8.23 -16.21 9.47
C PRO A 271 -7.62 -15.37 10.60
N GLN A 272 -7.86 -15.77 11.85
CA GLN A 272 -7.37 -15.06 13.03
C GLN A 272 -5.95 -15.46 13.41
N GLN A 273 -5.32 -16.43 12.74
CA GLN A 273 -3.97 -16.86 13.06
C GLN A 273 -2.93 -16.12 12.20
N PRO A 274 -1.66 -16.07 12.65
CA PRO A 274 -0.56 -15.64 11.78
C PRO A 274 -0.54 -16.41 10.46
N THR A 275 0.00 -15.78 9.41
CA THR A 275 0.08 -16.36 8.06
C THR A 275 0.78 -17.73 8.06
N GLY A 276 1.73 -17.92 8.96
CA GLY A 276 2.29 -19.23 9.28
C GLY A 276 3.10 -19.19 10.57
N SER A 277 3.17 -20.33 11.26
CA SER A 277 3.97 -20.49 12.47
C SER A 277 4.83 -21.74 12.35
N PHE A 278 6.15 -21.60 12.51
CA PHE A 278 7.12 -22.68 12.27
C PHE A 278 8.09 -22.82 13.43
N LEU A 279 8.50 -24.05 13.72
CA LEU A 279 9.63 -24.36 14.61
C LEU A 279 10.73 -25.06 13.79
N PHE A 280 11.85 -24.37 13.58
CA PHE A 280 13.00 -24.87 12.84
C PHE A 280 13.99 -25.54 13.78
N LEU A 281 14.09 -26.87 13.65
CA LEU A 281 14.99 -27.72 14.43
C LEU A 281 16.20 -28.12 13.60
N GLY A 282 17.40 -28.13 14.20
CA GLY A 282 18.63 -28.48 13.49
C GLY A 282 19.89 -27.90 14.12
N PRO A 283 21.08 -28.24 13.61
CA PRO A 283 22.31 -27.62 14.06
C PRO A 283 22.41 -26.16 13.59
N THR A 284 23.35 -25.40 14.16
CA THR A 284 23.65 -24.04 13.70
C THR A 284 24.30 -24.07 12.31
N GLY A 285 24.14 -22.99 11.55
CA GLY A 285 24.80 -22.84 10.24
C GLY A 285 24.15 -23.59 9.07
N VAL A 286 23.11 -24.40 9.28
CA VAL A 286 22.44 -25.16 8.20
C VAL A 286 21.44 -24.36 7.35
N GLY A 287 21.25 -23.07 7.66
CA GLY A 287 20.41 -22.17 6.85
C GLY A 287 19.05 -21.79 7.44
N LYS A 288 18.75 -22.07 8.72
CA LYS A 288 17.49 -21.66 9.38
C LYS A 288 17.19 -20.17 9.22
N THR A 289 18.13 -19.31 9.61
CA THR A 289 18.02 -17.85 9.46
C THR A 289 18.00 -17.42 8.00
N LYS A 290 18.68 -18.16 7.11
CA LYS A 290 18.72 -17.87 5.67
C LYS A 290 17.36 -18.10 5.02
N LEU A 291 16.64 -19.16 5.42
CA LEU A 291 15.28 -19.43 5.01
C LEU A 291 14.32 -18.33 5.49
N ALA A 292 14.44 -17.89 6.75
CA ALA A 292 13.62 -16.78 7.27
C ALA A 292 13.83 -15.47 6.48
N LYS A 293 15.09 -15.13 6.18
CA LYS A 293 15.47 -13.97 5.35
C LYS A 293 14.93 -14.06 3.93
N ALA A 294 15.08 -15.23 3.29
CA ALA A 294 14.55 -15.47 1.96
C ALA A 294 13.01 -15.37 1.95
N LEU A 295 12.36 -15.87 3.00
CA LEU A 295 10.90 -15.79 3.13
C LEU A 295 10.42 -14.33 3.27
N ALA A 296 11.11 -13.51 4.06
CA ALA A 296 10.79 -12.09 4.18
C ALA A 296 10.84 -11.36 2.84
N GLU A 297 11.92 -11.60 2.07
CA GLU A 297 12.07 -11.05 0.73
C GLU A 297 10.99 -11.56 -0.24
N GLN A 298 10.65 -12.86 -0.21
CA GLN A 298 9.66 -13.41 -1.16
C GLN A 298 8.23 -13.02 -0.83
N LEU A 299 7.88 -12.79 0.43
CA LEU A 299 6.52 -12.43 0.85
C LEU A 299 6.29 -10.93 0.94
N PHE A 300 7.33 -10.16 1.24
CA PHE A 300 7.21 -8.74 1.56
C PHE A 300 8.18 -7.86 0.78
N ASP A 301 8.83 -8.41 -0.26
CA ASP A 301 9.77 -7.72 -1.16
C ASP A 301 11.01 -7.08 -0.48
N ASP A 302 11.22 -7.28 0.83
CA ASP A 302 12.37 -6.75 1.59
C ASP A 302 12.84 -7.72 2.70
N GLU A 303 14.13 -8.07 2.69
CA GLU A 303 14.75 -8.90 3.75
C GLU A 303 14.78 -8.17 5.12
N ASN A 304 14.76 -6.83 5.14
CA ASN A 304 14.75 -6.03 6.36
C ASN A 304 13.38 -6.04 7.07
N LEU A 305 12.35 -6.66 6.46
CA LEU A 305 11.08 -6.97 7.11
C LEU A 305 11.16 -8.25 7.95
N LEU A 306 12.38 -8.72 8.25
CA LEU A 306 12.67 -9.70 9.28
C LEU A 306 12.89 -9.02 10.64
N VAL A 307 11.96 -9.21 11.57
CA VAL A 307 12.10 -8.84 12.97
C VAL A 307 12.76 -10.00 13.72
N ARG A 308 14.05 -9.88 14.00
CA ARG A 308 14.81 -10.90 14.75
C ARG A 308 14.85 -10.58 16.23
N ILE A 309 14.53 -11.55 17.07
CA ILE A 309 14.56 -11.45 18.53
C ILE A 309 15.36 -12.63 19.08
N ASP A 310 16.44 -12.33 19.78
CA ASP A 310 17.30 -13.32 20.42
C ASP A 310 16.72 -13.71 21.78
N MET A 311 16.31 -14.96 21.95
CA MET A 311 15.68 -15.44 23.19
C MET A 311 16.66 -15.60 24.35
N SER A 312 17.96 -15.58 24.09
CA SER A 312 18.98 -15.52 25.15
C SER A 312 18.93 -14.21 25.95
N GLU A 313 18.35 -13.13 25.40
CA GLU A 313 18.12 -11.88 26.16
C GLU A 313 16.91 -11.97 27.12
N TYR A 314 16.08 -13.00 26.97
CA TYR A 314 14.78 -13.17 27.61
C TYR A 314 14.73 -14.39 28.56
N MET A 315 15.89 -14.76 29.13
CA MET A 315 16.02 -15.87 30.09
C MET A 315 15.36 -15.59 31.44
N GLU A 316 15.22 -14.32 31.82
CA GLU A 316 14.68 -13.89 33.11
C GLU A 316 13.24 -13.38 32.99
N GLN A 317 12.44 -13.55 34.05
CA GLN A 317 11.05 -13.12 34.08
C GLN A 317 10.88 -11.61 33.81
N HIS A 318 11.76 -10.77 34.35
CA HIS A 318 11.70 -9.31 34.16
C HIS A 318 12.01 -8.89 32.72
N SER A 319 12.81 -9.66 31.98
CA SER A 319 13.10 -9.40 30.57
C SER A 319 11.87 -9.60 29.69
N VAL A 320 10.94 -10.48 30.06
CA VAL A 320 9.70 -10.75 29.29
C VAL A 320 8.84 -9.49 29.13
N SER A 321 8.82 -8.62 30.14
CA SER A 321 8.12 -7.34 30.07
C SER A 321 8.67 -6.41 28.99
N ARG A 322 9.96 -6.53 28.61
CA ARG A 322 10.55 -5.75 27.50
C ARG A 322 10.06 -6.24 26.13
N LEU A 323 9.61 -7.48 26.01
CA LEU A 323 9.14 -8.04 24.74
C LEU A 323 7.79 -7.44 24.31
N ILE A 324 6.83 -7.37 25.23
CA ILE A 324 5.44 -6.93 24.97
C ILE A 324 5.14 -5.53 25.50
N GLY A 325 5.91 -5.06 26.49
CA GLY A 325 5.69 -3.80 27.18
C GLY A 325 5.27 -4.07 28.62
N ALA A 326 5.83 -3.29 29.55
CA ALA A 326 5.48 -3.39 30.96
C ALA A 326 4.09 -2.78 31.22
N PRO A 327 3.28 -3.34 32.13
CA PRO A 327 2.00 -2.76 32.52
C PRO A 327 2.18 -1.45 33.33
N PRO A 328 1.13 -0.63 33.48
CA PRO A 328 1.20 0.63 34.23
C PRO A 328 1.72 0.42 35.65
N GLY A 329 2.75 1.20 36.05
CA GLY A 329 3.37 1.11 37.38
C GLY A 329 4.67 0.30 37.44
N TYR A 330 5.13 -0.28 36.34
CA TYR A 330 6.43 -0.97 36.23
C TYR A 330 7.46 -0.14 35.45
N VAL A 331 8.75 -0.32 35.77
CA VAL A 331 9.87 0.32 35.05
C VAL A 331 9.85 -0.16 33.59
N GLY A 332 9.87 0.77 32.63
CA GLY A 332 9.78 0.47 31.19
C GLY A 332 8.37 0.56 30.58
N HIS A 333 7.36 1.01 31.33
CA HIS A 333 6.00 1.23 30.81
C HIS A 333 5.96 2.23 29.64
N GLU A 334 6.84 3.25 29.64
CA GLU A 334 6.91 4.25 28.57
C GLU A 334 7.63 3.77 27.31
N GLU A 335 8.46 2.72 27.39
CA GLU A 335 9.33 2.29 26.28
C GLU A 335 8.65 1.38 25.24
N GLY A 336 7.42 0.92 25.50
CA GLY A 336 6.72 -0.02 24.61
C GLY A 336 7.42 -1.40 24.55
N GLY A 337 6.73 -2.43 24.05
CA GLY A 337 7.34 -3.74 23.86
C GLY A 337 8.16 -3.80 22.58
N GLN A 338 9.35 -4.42 22.60
CA GLN A 338 10.16 -4.59 21.39
C GLN A 338 9.40 -5.30 20.27
N LEU A 339 8.70 -6.40 20.59
CA LEU A 339 7.90 -7.16 19.62
C LEU A 339 6.62 -6.39 19.25
N ALA A 340 5.93 -5.87 20.25
CA ALA A 340 4.67 -5.13 20.06
C ALA A 340 4.88 -3.92 19.14
N GLU A 341 5.89 -3.09 19.39
CA GLU A 341 6.22 -1.92 18.56
C GLU A 341 6.76 -2.31 17.18
N ALA A 342 7.59 -3.36 17.08
CA ALA A 342 8.10 -3.81 15.79
C ALA A 342 6.96 -4.23 14.86
N VAL A 343 6.01 -5.03 15.37
CA VAL A 343 4.86 -5.51 14.59
C VAL A 343 3.84 -4.39 14.36
N ARG A 344 3.61 -3.51 15.34
CA ARG A 344 2.73 -2.34 15.15
C ARG A 344 3.23 -1.41 14.04
N ARG A 345 4.55 -1.20 13.95
CA ARG A 345 5.16 -0.38 12.89
C ARG A 345 5.25 -1.12 11.56
N ARG A 346 5.34 -2.46 11.59
CA ARG A 346 5.51 -3.33 10.42
C ARG A 346 4.63 -4.58 10.53
N PRO A 347 3.33 -4.47 10.24
CA PRO A 347 2.38 -5.59 10.38
C PRO A 347 2.66 -6.74 9.40
N TYR A 348 3.32 -6.45 8.28
CA TYR A 348 3.78 -7.40 7.27
C TYR A 348 5.25 -7.68 7.52
N SER A 349 5.53 -8.73 8.30
CA SER A 349 6.90 -9.07 8.67
C SER A 349 7.05 -10.56 8.97
N VAL A 350 8.29 -11.02 8.83
CA VAL A 350 8.70 -12.32 9.37
C VAL A 350 9.28 -12.07 10.75
N ILE A 351 8.75 -12.74 11.77
CA ILE A 351 9.22 -12.63 13.14
C ILE A 351 10.06 -13.89 13.43
N LEU A 352 11.34 -13.70 13.74
CA LEU A 352 12.28 -14.77 14.03
C LEU A 352 12.65 -14.75 15.51
N PHE A 353 12.17 -15.73 16.26
CA PHE A 353 12.62 -16.05 17.62
C PHE A 353 13.81 -17.01 17.55
N ASP A 354 15.00 -16.49 17.78
CA ASP A 354 16.25 -17.25 17.75
C ASP A 354 16.48 -17.95 19.10
N GLU A 355 16.95 -19.19 19.09
CA GLU A 355 17.28 -19.98 20.29
C GLU A 355 16.14 -20.09 21.33
N VAL A 356 14.93 -20.46 20.90
CA VAL A 356 13.73 -20.44 21.75
C VAL A 356 13.83 -21.32 23.00
N GLU A 357 14.69 -22.33 23.00
CA GLU A 357 14.98 -23.17 24.17
C GLU A 357 15.61 -22.40 25.35
N LYS A 358 16.15 -21.20 25.11
CA LYS A 358 16.74 -20.33 26.14
C LYS A 358 15.73 -19.41 26.79
N ALA A 359 14.55 -19.22 26.18
CA ALA A 359 13.54 -18.30 26.66
C ALA A 359 12.98 -18.70 28.03
N HIS A 360 12.63 -17.71 28.85
CA HIS A 360 11.84 -17.95 30.05
C HIS A 360 10.44 -18.50 29.69
N ILE A 361 9.88 -19.37 30.53
CA ILE A 361 8.58 -20.02 30.27
C ILE A 361 7.43 -19.03 30.03
N ALA A 362 7.49 -17.85 30.65
CA ALA A 362 6.49 -16.79 30.48
C ALA A 362 6.48 -16.17 29.05
N VAL A 363 7.56 -16.31 28.28
CA VAL A 363 7.59 -15.94 26.86
C VAL A 363 6.65 -16.84 26.07
N PHE A 364 6.67 -18.15 26.31
CA PHE A 364 5.79 -19.09 25.62
C PHE A 364 4.32 -18.82 25.87
N ASN A 365 3.93 -18.48 27.10
CA ASN A 365 2.53 -18.08 27.40
C ASN A 365 2.08 -16.89 26.56
N THR A 366 3.00 -15.95 26.32
CA THR A 366 2.73 -14.79 25.47
C THR A 366 2.64 -15.19 23.99
N LEU A 367 3.55 -16.04 23.52
CA LEU A 367 3.56 -16.51 22.14
C LEU A 367 2.33 -17.37 21.82
N LEU A 368 1.87 -18.22 22.75
CA LEU A 368 0.69 -19.06 22.56
C LEU A 368 -0.55 -18.22 22.22
N GLN A 369 -0.78 -17.11 22.93
CA GLN A 369 -1.89 -16.22 22.59
C GLN A 369 -1.75 -15.62 21.18
N VAL A 370 -0.53 -15.26 20.78
CA VAL A 370 -0.27 -14.75 19.42
C VAL A 370 -0.52 -15.83 18.37
N LEU A 371 -0.14 -17.08 18.65
CA LEU A 371 -0.33 -18.22 17.75
C LEU A 371 -1.80 -18.63 17.61
N ASP A 372 -2.59 -18.48 18.67
CA ASP A 372 -4.01 -18.85 18.70
C ASP A 372 -4.91 -17.75 18.10
N ASP A 373 -4.81 -16.52 18.62
CA ASP A 373 -5.73 -15.42 18.31
C ASP A 373 -5.15 -14.41 17.29
N GLY A 374 -3.87 -14.55 16.94
CA GLY A 374 -3.16 -13.61 16.04
C GLY A 374 -3.16 -12.18 16.55
N ARG A 375 -3.50 -11.95 17.81
CA ARG A 375 -3.64 -10.63 18.42
C ARG A 375 -3.13 -10.65 19.85
N ARG A 376 -2.45 -9.57 20.24
CA ARG A 376 -1.99 -9.42 21.61
C ARG A 376 -2.10 -7.97 22.04
N THR A 377 -2.66 -7.76 23.22
CA THR A 377 -2.68 -6.45 23.86
C THR A 377 -1.32 -6.20 24.53
N ASP A 378 -0.73 -5.04 24.23
CA ASP A 378 0.51 -4.59 24.84
C ASP A 378 0.30 -4.11 26.29
N GLY A 379 1.39 -3.77 26.98
CA GLY A 379 1.33 -3.22 28.34
C GLY A 379 0.60 -1.87 28.46
N GLN A 380 0.37 -1.16 27.35
CA GLN A 380 -0.33 0.13 27.29
C GLN A 380 -1.82 -0.02 26.93
N GLY A 381 -2.33 -1.25 26.79
CA GLY A 381 -3.72 -1.53 26.45
C GLY A 381 -4.04 -1.46 24.95
N ARG A 382 -3.03 -1.36 24.07
CA ARG A 382 -3.22 -1.32 22.62
C ARG A 382 -3.16 -2.74 22.06
N THR A 383 -4.07 -3.08 21.15
CA THR A 383 -4.09 -4.40 20.52
C THR A 383 -3.22 -4.40 19.27
N VAL A 384 -2.21 -5.27 19.23
CA VAL A 384 -1.33 -5.50 18.09
C VAL A 384 -1.82 -6.70 17.31
N ASP A 385 -1.89 -6.57 15.99
CA ASP A 385 -2.35 -7.61 15.06
C ASP A 385 -1.15 -8.31 14.40
N PHE A 386 -1.14 -9.64 14.46
CA PHE A 386 -0.11 -10.55 13.94
C PHE A 386 -0.62 -11.42 12.78
N THR A 387 -1.87 -11.26 12.33
CA THR A 387 -2.47 -12.08 11.25
C THR A 387 -1.65 -12.04 9.94
N ASN A 388 -1.02 -10.91 9.64
CA ASN A 388 -0.17 -10.71 8.46
C ASN A 388 1.31 -11.05 8.68
N THR A 389 1.65 -11.65 9.82
CA THR A 389 3.03 -12.02 10.16
C THR A 389 3.29 -13.50 9.89
N VAL A 390 4.55 -13.84 9.63
CA VAL A 390 5.02 -15.23 9.67
C VAL A 390 5.93 -15.39 10.87
N ILE A 391 5.56 -16.29 11.78
CA ILE A 391 6.33 -16.56 13.01
C ILE A 391 7.24 -17.75 12.78
N ILE A 392 8.53 -17.56 13.01
CA ILE A 392 9.55 -18.60 12.93
C ILE A 392 10.25 -18.64 14.29
N MET A 393 10.22 -19.80 14.93
CA MET A 393 11.04 -20.11 16.09
C MET A 393 12.18 -21.02 15.62
N THR A 394 13.39 -20.82 16.12
CA THR A 394 14.49 -21.75 15.88
C THR A 394 14.94 -22.36 17.19
N SER A 395 15.33 -23.62 17.13
CA SER A 395 15.93 -24.30 18.26
C SER A 395 17.02 -25.26 17.83
N ASN A 396 18.09 -25.33 18.62
CA ASN A 396 19.16 -26.31 18.43
C ASN A 396 18.90 -27.62 19.20
N LEU A 397 17.73 -27.75 19.81
CA LEU A 397 17.28 -28.99 20.44
C LEU A 397 17.29 -30.15 19.42
N GLY A 398 17.75 -31.32 19.85
CA GLY A 398 17.88 -32.50 18.99
C GLY A 398 18.96 -32.41 17.89
N ALA A 399 19.79 -31.36 17.85
CA ALA A 399 20.85 -31.21 16.86
C ALA A 399 21.84 -32.39 16.87
N GLU A 400 22.16 -32.95 18.04
CA GLU A 400 23.05 -34.10 18.16
C GLU A 400 22.48 -35.37 17.51
N HIS A 401 21.17 -35.59 17.61
CA HIS A 401 20.50 -36.73 16.95
C HIS A 401 20.52 -36.55 15.44
N LEU A 402 20.25 -35.34 14.95
CA LEU A 402 20.32 -35.01 13.53
C LEU A 402 21.73 -35.15 12.97
N LEU A 403 22.75 -34.68 13.69
CA LEU A 403 24.15 -34.90 13.33
C LEU A 403 24.51 -36.39 13.30
N SER A 404 24.03 -37.17 14.27
CA SER A 404 24.23 -38.62 14.28
C SER A 404 23.58 -39.33 13.09
N GLY A 405 22.42 -38.84 12.64
CA GLY A 405 21.77 -39.28 11.41
C GLY A 405 22.59 -38.94 10.16
N LEU A 406 23.07 -37.70 10.06
CA LEU A 406 23.89 -37.22 8.94
C LEU A 406 25.24 -37.94 8.84
N MET A 407 25.84 -38.29 9.98
CA MET A 407 27.08 -39.07 10.04
C MET A 407 26.87 -40.57 9.80
N GLY A 408 25.64 -41.01 9.51
CA GLY A 408 25.32 -42.42 9.26
C GLY A 408 25.39 -43.34 10.48
N LYS A 409 25.45 -42.78 11.70
CA LYS A 409 25.46 -43.58 12.95
C LYS A 409 24.09 -44.17 13.26
N VAL A 410 23.02 -43.50 12.82
CA VAL A 410 21.63 -43.96 12.88
C VAL A 410 20.91 -43.56 11.60
N SER A 411 19.80 -44.21 11.25
CA SER A 411 18.98 -43.75 10.12
C SER A 411 18.40 -42.35 10.39
N MET A 412 18.22 -41.54 9.35
CA MET A 412 17.62 -40.20 9.49
C MET A 412 16.21 -40.23 10.08
N GLN A 413 15.45 -41.30 9.85
CA GLN A 413 14.11 -41.46 10.40
C GLN A 413 14.16 -41.62 11.94
N VAL A 414 15.03 -42.50 12.43
CA VAL A 414 15.27 -42.66 13.88
C VAL A 414 15.83 -41.39 14.51
N ALA A 415 16.68 -40.65 13.80
CA ALA A 415 17.17 -39.36 14.28
C ALA A 415 16.02 -38.35 14.45
N ARG A 416 15.11 -38.24 13.46
CA ARG A 416 13.91 -37.39 13.53
C ARG A 416 13.00 -37.78 14.70
N ASP A 417 12.75 -39.07 14.89
CA ASP A 417 11.91 -39.56 15.98
C ASP A 417 12.47 -39.17 17.35
N LYS A 418 13.79 -39.23 17.53
CA LYS A 418 14.46 -38.78 18.76
C LYS A 418 14.34 -37.29 18.99
N VAL A 419 14.45 -36.47 17.94
CA VAL A 419 14.22 -35.02 18.06
C VAL A 419 12.78 -34.74 18.50
N MET A 420 11.80 -35.43 17.93
CA MET A 420 10.39 -35.26 18.30
C MET A 420 10.10 -35.70 19.75
N GLN A 421 10.89 -36.63 20.30
CA GLN A 421 10.80 -37.00 21.72
C GLN A 421 11.38 -35.95 22.66
N GLU A 422 12.31 -35.10 22.21
CA GLU A 422 12.84 -34.01 23.04
C GLU A 422 11.97 -32.76 23.01
N VAL A 423 11.19 -32.57 21.94
CA VAL A 423 10.29 -31.43 21.77
C VAL A 423 8.97 -31.62 22.51
N ASN A 424 8.49 -32.87 22.63
CA ASN A 424 7.31 -33.26 23.40
C ASN A 424 7.63 -33.42 24.89
#